data_AF-A0A8J8AIE6-F1
#
_entry.id   AF-A0A8J8AIE6-F1
#
_cell.length_a   1.000
_cell.length_b   1.000
_cell.length_c   1.000
_cell.angle_alpha   90.00
_cell.angle_beta   90.00
_cell.angle_gamma   90.00
#
_symmetry.space_group_name_H-M   'P 1'
#
loop_
_entity.id
_entity.type
_entity.pdbx_description
1 polymer ?
#
loop_
_entity_poly.entity_id
_entity_poly.type
_entity_poly.pdbx_seq_one_letter_code
_entity_poly.pdbx_strand_id
1 'polypeptide(L)'
;MGRVSIVKALKQGIHAITQRMNLKHLMILWTVTVLSNIVFSLHVLNDYSEAISSALKFSFAYFLLLAIYNPYSIEACIKNCILGYIPSDQNIRKVINAIEWAVNPRKFIALATFYTFFGAFIAYRQPVFWIVIILWNISAYFTQHAVKNCLKEKYPNRYKIAINQKS
;
A
#
# COMPACT_ATOMS: atom_id res chain seq x y z
N MET A 1 8.29 5.06 33.16
CA MET A 1 8.95 5.92 32.14
C MET A 1 9.42 5.21 30.86
N GLY A 2 9.38 3.86 30.74
CA GLY A 2 9.91 3.14 29.55
C GLY A 2 9.03 3.11 28.26
N ARG A 3 7.69 3.14 28.36
CA ARG A 3 6.80 3.03 27.17
C ARG A 3 6.86 4.22 26.21
N VAL A 4 7.10 5.43 26.72
CA VAL A 4 7.12 6.67 25.91
C VAL A 4 8.35 6.72 24.99
N SER A 5 9.45 6.08 25.40
CA SER A 5 10.69 6.01 24.61
C SER A 5 10.54 5.08 23.40
N ILE A 6 9.96 3.89 23.60
CA ILE A 6 9.78 2.87 22.56
C ILE A 6 8.82 3.36 21.46
N VAL A 7 7.71 4.01 21.83
CA VAL A 7 6.74 4.53 20.85
C VAL A 7 7.35 5.65 20.00
N LYS A 8 8.17 6.52 20.60
CA LYS A 8 8.89 7.57 19.86
C LYS A 8 9.91 6.97 18.90
N ALA A 9 10.70 5.99 19.35
CA ALA A 9 11.67 5.29 18.52
C ALA A 9 11.00 4.56 17.34
N LEU A 10 9.88 3.87 17.60
CA LEU A 10 9.11 3.19 16.55
C LEU A 10 8.56 4.19 15.53
N LYS A 11 8.01 5.32 15.99
CA LYS A 11 7.48 6.38 15.11
C LYS A 11 8.59 6.97 14.24
N GLN A 12 9.77 7.21 14.80
CA GLN A 12 10.93 7.69 14.06
C GLN A 12 11.42 6.65 13.04
N GLY A 13 11.47 5.37 13.42
CA GLY A 13 11.83 4.27 12.52
C GLY A 13 10.87 4.15 11.34
N ILE A 14 9.56 4.14 11.58
CA ILE A 14 8.53 4.10 10.52
C ILE A 14 8.63 5.35 9.64
N HIS A 15 8.88 6.52 10.23
CA HIS A 15 9.06 7.74 9.45
C HIS A 15 10.30 7.67 8.54
N ALA A 16 11.42 7.17 9.06
CA ALA A 16 12.64 7.00 8.26
C ALA A 16 12.45 5.98 7.12
N ILE A 17 11.76 4.87 7.37
CA ILE A 17 11.46 3.85 6.37
C ILE A 17 10.55 4.43 5.28
N THR A 18 9.46 5.10 5.67
CA THR A 18 8.51 5.70 4.70
C THR A 18 9.17 6.75 3.80
N GLN A 19 10.12 7.53 4.31
CA GLN A 19 10.87 8.48 3.48
C GLN A 19 11.84 7.83 2.49
N ARG A 20 12.36 6.64 2.79
CA ARG A 20 13.36 5.95 1.95
C ARG A 20 12.76 5.00 0.93
N MET A 21 11.49 4.65 1.09
CA MET A 21 10.83 3.76 0.15
C MET A 21 10.71 4.39 -1.23
N ASN A 22 11.11 3.61 -2.22
CA ASN A 22 10.97 3.91 -3.63
C ASN A 22 10.22 2.76 -4.33
N LEU A 23 10.06 2.87 -5.64
CA LEU A 23 9.36 1.86 -6.44
C LEU A 23 9.99 0.46 -6.37
N LYS A 24 11.32 0.36 -6.20
CA LYS A 24 11.98 -0.95 -6.05
C LYS A 24 11.54 -1.64 -4.75
N HIS A 25 11.52 -0.90 -3.64
CA HIS A 25 11.02 -1.42 -2.37
C HIS A 25 9.54 -1.81 -2.46
N LEU A 26 8.74 -1.03 -3.19
CA LEU A 26 7.33 -1.34 -3.43
C LEU A 26 7.15 -2.66 -4.20
N MET A 27 7.93 -2.87 -5.26
CA MET A 27 7.90 -4.11 -6.03
C MET A 27 8.28 -5.31 -5.16
N ILE A 28 9.32 -5.19 -4.33
CA ILE A 28 9.69 -6.25 -3.38
C ILE A 28 8.53 -6.55 -2.43
N LEU A 29 7.89 -5.51 -1.88
CA LEU A 29 6.78 -5.67 -0.95
C LEU A 29 5.57 -6.37 -1.59
N TRP A 30 5.22 -6.01 -2.83
CA TRP A 30 4.16 -6.67 -3.58
C TRP A 30 4.49 -8.13 -3.88
N THR A 31 5.72 -8.41 -4.34
CA THR A 31 6.19 -9.78 -4.57
C THR A 31 6.13 -10.63 -3.31
N VAL A 32 6.63 -10.11 -2.18
CA VAL A 32 6.55 -10.80 -0.88
C VAL A 32 5.10 -11.05 -0.49
N THR A 33 4.21 -10.06 -0.65
CA THR A 33 2.79 -10.21 -0.34
C THR A 33 2.13 -11.32 -1.17
N VAL A 34 2.40 -11.38 -2.47
CA VAL A 34 1.86 -12.42 -3.36
C VAL A 34 2.46 -13.80 -3.05
N LEU A 35 3.77 -13.89 -2.84
CA LEU A 35 4.43 -15.15 -2.49
C LEU A 35 3.96 -15.68 -1.14
N SER A 36 3.73 -14.80 -0.16
CA SER A 36 3.14 -15.20 1.12
C SER A 36 1.76 -15.83 0.92
N ASN A 37 0.91 -15.28 0.04
CA ASN A 37 -0.39 -15.89 -0.27
C ASN A 37 -0.25 -17.32 -0.82
N ILE A 38 0.74 -17.53 -1.70
CA ILE A 38 1.01 -18.84 -2.29
C ILE A 38 1.49 -19.82 -1.23
N VAL A 39 2.49 -19.44 -0.44
CA VAL A 39 3.06 -20.28 0.63
C VAL A 39 2.00 -20.64 1.66
N PHE A 40 1.17 -19.68 2.08
CA PHE A 40 0.11 -19.95 3.04
C PHE A 40 -0.99 -20.84 2.46
N SER A 41 -1.37 -20.63 1.20
CA SER A 41 -2.37 -21.49 0.56
C SER A 41 -1.86 -22.93 0.43
N LEU A 42 -0.60 -23.12 0.05
CA LEU A 42 0.04 -24.45 -0.02
C LEU A 42 0.21 -25.10 1.36
N HIS A 43 0.41 -24.32 2.41
CA HIS A 43 0.58 -24.83 3.76
C HIS A 43 -0.75 -25.31 4.37
N VAL A 44 -1.87 -24.68 4.01
CA VAL A 44 -3.18 -24.97 4.63
C VAL A 44 -4.03 -25.92 3.78
N LEU A 45 -3.86 -25.92 2.46
CA LEU A 45 -4.64 -26.75 1.54
C LEU A 45 -3.80 -27.95 1.06
N ASN A 46 -4.35 -29.16 1.24
CA ASN A 46 -3.69 -30.41 0.81
C ASN A 46 -3.73 -30.62 -0.71
N ASP A 47 -4.66 -29.95 -1.41
CA ASP A 47 -4.76 -30.00 -2.87
C ASP A 47 -4.00 -28.82 -3.48
N TYR A 48 -2.97 -29.11 -4.28
CA TYR A 48 -2.14 -28.12 -4.96
C TYR A 48 -2.93 -27.22 -5.93
N SER A 49 -3.93 -27.77 -6.63
CA SER A 49 -4.77 -27.02 -7.56
C SER A 49 -5.68 -26.03 -6.81
N GLU A 50 -6.27 -26.49 -5.71
CA GLU A 50 -7.08 -25.63 -4.83
C GLU A 50 -6.23 -24.54 -4.16
N ALA A 51 -5.00 -24.88 -3.75
CA ALA A 51 -4.04 -23.95 -3.17
C ALA A 51 -3.66 -22.83 -4.13
N ILE A 52 -3.29 -23.17 -5.37
CA ILE A 52 -2.94 -22.19 -6.40
C ILE A 52 -4.16 -21.32 -6.74
N SER A 53 -5.34 -21.93 -6.92
CA SER A 53 -6.59 -21.20 -7.19
C SER A 53 -6.90 -20.20 -6.08
N SER A 54 -6.76 -20.61 -4.81
CA SER A 54 -6.98 -19.75 -3.65
C SER A 54 -5.97 -18.61 -3.60
N ALA A 55 -4.68 -18.89 -3.78
CA ALA A 55 -3.65 -17.86 -3.80
C ALA A 55 -3.89 -16.79 -4.87
N LEU A 56 -4.34 -17.20 -6.06
CA LEU A 56 -4.71 -16.28 -7.15
C LEU A 56 -5.94 -15.44 -6.81
N LYS A 57 -7.00 -16.05 -6.27
CA LYS A 57 -8.22 -15.32 -5.83
C LYS A 57 -7.89 -14.27 -4.77
N PHE A 58 -7.08 -14.62 -3.77
CA PHE A 58 -6.67 -13.69 -2.73
C PHE A 58 -5.77 -12.57 -3.27
N SER A 59 -4.82 -12.89 -4.14
CA SER A 59 -3.95 -11.89 -4.76
C SER A 59 -4.73 -10.94 -5.67
N PHE A 60 -5.69 -11.46 -6.44
CA PHE A 60 -6.58 -10.64 -7.25
C PHE A 60 -7.44 -9.72 -6.40
N ALA A 61 -8.08 -10.25 -5.35
CA ALA A 61 -8.88 -9.46 -4.41
C ALA A 61 -8.04 -8.34 -3.77
N TYR A 62 -6.79 -8.64 -3.39
CA TYR A 62 -5.85 -7.64 -2.89
C TYR A 62 -5.64 -6.48 -3.87
N PHE A 63 -5.25 -6.80 -5.12
CA PHE A 63 -4.99 -5.77 -6.13
C PHE A 63 -6.24 -4.99 -6.51
N LEU A 64 -7.40 -5.66 -6.57
CA LEU A 64 -8.68 -5.01 -6.83
C LEU A 64 -9.03 -4.00 -5.74
N LEU A 65 -8.93 -4.41 -4.47
CA LEU A 65 -9.15 -3.51 -3.34
C LEU A 65 -8.14 -2.35 -3.37
N LEU A 66 -6.88 -2.63 -3.73
CA LEU A 66 -5.81 -1.61 -3.82
C LEU A 66 -6.13 -0.54 -4.87
N ALA A 67 -6.65 -0.97 -6.02
CA ALA A 67 -7.07 -0.08 -7.09
C ALA A 67 -8.33 0.72 -6.72
N ILE A 68 -9.35 0.08 -6.14
CA ILE A 68 -10.62 0.76 -5.77
C ILE A 68 -10.38 1.82 -4.70
N TYR A 69 -9.51 1.52 -3.75
CA TYR A 69 -9.32 2.34 -2.58
C TYR A 69 -8.39 3.53 -2.83
N ASN A 70 -7.34 3.34 -3.64
CA ASN A 70 -6.37 4.39 -3.96
C ASN A 70 -6.22 4.57 -5.49
N PRO A 71 -7.31 4.86 -6.21
CA PRO A 71 -7.28 4.89 -7.68
C PRO A 71 -6.28 5.91 -8.18
N TYR A 72 -6.23 7.10 -7.58
CA TYR A 72 -5.29 8.16 -7.95
C TYR A 72 -3.82 7.76 -7.73
N SER A 73 -3.51 7.10 -6.61
CA SER A 73 -2.13 6.72 -6.30
C SER A 73 -1.67 5.54 -7.15
N ILE A 74 -2.55 4.58 -7.44
CA ILE A 74 -2.26 3.46 -8.34
C ILE A 74 -2.13 3.94 -9.78
N GLU A 75 -3.02 4.82 -10.23
CA GLU A 75 -2.92 5.44 -11.54
C GLU A 75 -1.60 6.22 -11.67
N ALA A 76 -1.24 7.04 -10.68
CA ALA A 76 0.01 7.77 -10.68
C ALA A 76 1.24 6.85 -10.63
N CYS A 77 1.16 5.75 -9.88
CA CYS A 77 2.19 4.71 -9.83
C CYS A 77 2.43 4.13 -11.24
N ILE A 78 1.36 3.73 -11.93
CA ILE A 78 1.48 3.12 -13.25
C ILE A 78 1.91 4.17 -14.27
N LYS A 79 1.15 5.26 -14.41
CA LYS A 79 1.36 6.24 -15.48
C LYS A 79 2.64 7.04 -15.32
N ASN A 80 2.88 7.63 -14.15
CA ASN A 80 3.96 8.59 -13.97
C ASN A 80 5.24 7.92 -13.44
N CYS A 81 5.09 6.93 -12.57
CA CYS A 81 6.21 6.29 -11.91
C CYS A 81 6.80 5.11 -12.68
N ILE A 82 5.97 4.28 -13.32
CA ILE A 82 6.43 3.14 -14.13
C ILE A 82 6.58 3.54 -15.59
N LEU A 83 5.51 4.05 -16.22
CA LEU A 83 5.47 4.36 -17.66
C LEU A 83 6.10 5.73 -18.02
N GLY A 84 6.31 6.59 -17.03
CA GLY A 84 7.02 7.87 -17.22
C GLY A 84 6.22 9.00 -17.86
N TYR A 85 4.90 8.88 -17.99
CA TYR A 85 4.05 9.97 -18.49
C TYR A 85 4.19 11.21 -17.61
N ILE A 86 4.28 12.38 -18.23
CA ILE A 86 4.45 13.64 -17.51
C ILE A 86 3.10 14.09 -16.95
N PRO A 87 2.92 14.17 -15.62
CA PRO A 87 1.67 14.66 -15.04
C PRO A 87 1.57 16.19 -15.11
N SER A 88 0.33 16.70 -15.16
CA SER A 88 0.06 18.12 -14.92
C SER A 88 0.23 18.47 -13.43
N ASP A 89 0.41 19.75 -13.12
CA ASP A 89 0.57 20.22 -11.74
C ASP A 89 -0.69 19.95 -10.90
N GLN A 90 -1.87 20.08 -11.53
CA GLN A 90 -3.15 19.71 -10.93
C GLN A 90 -3.23 18.21 -10.60
N ASN A 91 -2.72 17.34 -11.49
CA ASN A 91 -2.72 15.89 -11.25
C ASN A 91 -1.78 15.53 -10.08
N ILE A 92 -0.58 16.11 -10.02
CA ILE A 92 0.32 15.91 -8.87
C ILE A 92 -0.37 16.36 -7.58
N ARG A 93 -1.03 17.53 -7.57
CA ARG A 93 -1.74 18.04 -6.39
C ARG A 93 -2.87 17.11 -5.95
N LYS A 94 -3.67 16.61 -6.89
CA LYS A 94 -4.74 15.62 -6.61
C LYS A 94 -4.17 14.36 -5.96
N VAL A 95 -3.09 13.81 -6.51
CA VAL A 95 -2.45 12.59 -6.00
C VAL A 95 -1.85 12.82 -4.61
N ILE A 96 -1.14 13.94 -4.38
CA ILE A 96 -0.58 14.27 -3.06
C ILE A 96 -1.69 14.43 -2.02
N ASN A 97 -2.76 15.14 -2.35
CA ASN A 97 -3.90 15.33 -1.43
C ASN A 97 -4.58 14.00 -1.11
N ALA A 98 -4.76 13.12 -2.10
CA ALA A 98 -5.30 11.78 -1.90
C ALA A 98 -4.38 10.93 -0.99
N ILE A 99 -3.07 10.96 -1.24
CA ILE A 99 -2.08 10.27 -0.40
C ILE A 99 -2.14 10.78 1.04
N GLU A 100 -2.11 12.10 1.26
CA GLU A 100 -2.15 12.70 2.60
C GLU A 100 -3.46 12.38 3.33
N TRP A 101 -4.58 12.32 2.61
CA TRP A 101 -5.85 11.87 3.14
C TRP A 101 -5.80 10.40 3.57
N ALA A 102 -5.27 9.52 2.71
CA ALA A 102 -5.23 8.07 2.93
C ALA A 102 -4.26 7.65 4.05
N VAL A 103 -3.12 8.34 4.20
CA VAL A 103 -2.13 8.03 5.25
C VAL A 103 -2.42 8.72 6.58
N ASN A 104 -3.47 9.57 6.66
CA ASN A 104 -3.90 10.15 7.93
C ASN A 104 -4.34 9.02 8.88
N PRO A 105 -3.85 8.94 10.13
CA PRO A 105 -4.11 7.80 11.01
C PRO A 105 -5.59 7.47 11.21
N ARG A 106 -6.46 8.47 11.38
CA ARG A 106 -7.92 8.23 11.59
C ARG A 106 -8.56 7.63 10.35
N LYS A 107 -8.21 8.17 9.19
CA LYS A 107 -8.75 7.72 7.90
C LYS A 107 -8.18 6.36 7.54
N PHE A 108 -6.86 6.18 7.70
CA PHE A 108 -6.18 4.92 7.51
C PHE A 108 -6.79 3.78 8.34
N ILE A 109 -7.17 4.02 9.60
CA ILE A 109 -7.84 3.01 10.43
C ILE A 109 -9.20 2.65 9.84
N ALA A 110 -10.07 3.62 9.55
CA ALA A 110 -11.40 3.36 8.98
C ALA A 110 -11.30 2.56 7.67
N LEU A 111 -10.32 2.93 6.88
CA LEU A 111 -9.96 2.31 5.64
C LEU A 111 -9.39 0.89 5.80
N ALA A 112 -8.53 0.67 6.79
CA ALA A 112 -7.98 -0.64 7.11
C ALA A 112 -9.07 -1.58 7.63
N THR A 113 -10.02 -1.06 8.41
CA THR A 113 -11.21 -1.79 8.84
C THR A 113 -12.07 -2.19 7.63
N PHE A 114 -12.27 -1.29 6.67
CA PHE A 114 -12.98 -1.62 5.42
C PHE A 114 -12.29 -2.75 4.67
N TYR A 115 -10.96 -2.67 4.48
CA TYR A 115 -10.16 -3.74 3.89
C TYR A 115 -10.28 -5.07 4.63
N THR A 116 -10.25 -4.98 5.96
CA THR A 116 -10.32 -6.15 6.84
C THR A 116 -11.70 -6.80 6.77
N PHE A 117 -12.77 -6.02 6.62
CA PHE A 117 -14.13 -6.55 6.44
C PHE A 117 -14.25 -7.39 5.16
N PHE A 118 -13.78 -6.86 4.02
CA PHE A 118 -13.80 -7.63 2.76
C PHE A 118 -12.82 -8.80 2.80
N GLY A 119 -11.62 -8.60 3.35
CA GLY A 119 -10.64 -9.66 3.54
C GLY A 119 -11.16 -10.79 4.43
N ALA A 120 -11.88 -10.45 5.50
CA ALA A 120 -12.44 -11.42 6.44
C ALA A 120 -13.50 -12.32 5.80
N PHE A 121 -14.30 -11.80 4.87
CA PHE A 121 -15.27 -12.62 4.13
C PHE A 121 -14.57 -13.70 3.28
N ILE A 122 -13.40 -13.38 2.73
CA ILE A 122 -12.59 -14.33 1.96
C ILE A 122 -11.79 -15.25 2.90
N ALA A 123 -11.31 -14.74 4.05
CA ALA A 123 -10.46 -15.43 5.02
C ALA A 123 -11.22 -16.25 6.08
N TYR A 124 -12.56 -16.19 6.14
CA TYR A 124 -13.38 -16.70 7.26
C TYR A 124 -13.10 -18.16 7.64
N ARG A 125 -12.64 -18.99 6.71
CA ARG A 125 -12.36 -20.41 6.97
C ARG A 125 -10.94 -20.72 7.45
N GLN A 126 -10.01 -19.76 7.40
CA GLN A 126 -8.59 -20.06 7.60
C GLN A 126 -7.85 -18.92 8.35
N PRO A 127 -7.50 -19.12 9.62
CA PRO A 127 -6.89 -18.08 10.47
C PRO A 127 -5.57 -17.50 9.94
N VAL A 128 -4.84 -18.28 9.15
CA VAL A 128 -3.56 -17.88 8.55
C VAL A 128 -3.73 -16.71 7.56
N PHE A 129 -4.92 -16.55 6.96
CA PHE A 129 -5.23 -15.43 6.07
C PHE A 129 -5.40 -14.08 6.78
N TRP A 130 -5.48 -14.04 8.12
CA TRP A 130 -5.43 -12.76 8.86
C TRP A 130 -4.05 -12.09 8.73
N ILE A 131 -2.97 -12.87 8.67
CA ILE A 131 -1.61 -12.35 8.45
C ILE A 131 -1.54 -11.69 7.07
N VAL A 132 -2.16 -12.31 6.07
CA VAL A 132 -2.26 -11.78 4.71
C VAL A 132 -2.99 -10.43 4.70
N ILE A 133 -4.10 -10.29 5.42
CA ILE A 133 -4.85 -9.02 5.52
C ILE A 133 -4.00 -7.93 6.20
N ILE A 134 -3.21 -8.26 7.21
CA ILE A 134 -2.27 -7.30 7.84
C ILE A 134 -1.22 -6.87 6.82
N LEU A 135 -0.64 -7.80 6.08
CA LEU A 135 0.33 -7.51 5.02
C LEU A 135 -0.27 -6.62 3.93
N TRP A 136 -1.54 -6.81 3.58
CA TRP A 136 -2.24 -5.97 2.60
C TRP A 136 -2.33 -4.52 3.07
N ASN A 137 -2.68 -4.29 4.33
CA ASN A 137 -2.77 -2.95 4.90
C ASN A 137 -1.39 -2.26 4.97
N ILE A 138 -0.36 -3.00 5.37
CA ILE A 138 1.02 -2.53 5.36
C ILE A 138 1.45 -2.17 3.94
N SER A 139 1.13 -3.02 2.96
CA SER A 139 1.46 -2.83 1.56
C SER A 139 0.74 -1.63 0.95
N ALA A 140 -0.55 -1.45 1.24
CA ALA A 140 -1.33 -0.29 0.81
C ALA A 140 -0.78 1.01 1.41
N TYR A 141 -0.47 1.03 2.71
CA TYR A 141 0.15 2.18 3.38
C TYR A 141 1.45 2.56 2.70
N PHE A 142 2.30 1.57 2.45
CA PHE A 142 3.61 1.82 1.89
C PHE A 142 3.57 2.18 0.39
N THR A 143 2.58 1.69 -0.35
CA THR A 143 2.31 2.10 -1.74
C THR A 143 2.11 3.62 -1.83
N GLN A 144 1.35 4.21 -0.90
CA GLN A 144 1.12 5.67 -0.90
C GLN A 144 2.42 6.47 -0.77
N HIS A 145 3.29 6.08 0.16
CA HIS A 145 4.57 6.74 0.37
C HIS A 145 5.54 6.54 -0.79
N ALA A 146 5.58 5.35 -1.37
CA ALA A 146 6.42 5.07 -2.53
C ALA A 146 6.03 5.92 -3.75
N VAL A 147 4.73 6.10 -4.00
CA VAL A 147 4.23 6.98 -5.07
C VAL A 147 4.59 8.43 -4.80
N LYS A 148 4.40 8.91 -3.55
CA LYS A 148 4.78 10.27 -3.15
C LYS A 148 6.26 10.54 -3.38
N ASN A 149 7.12 9.62 -2.95
CA ASN A 149 8.57 9.76 -3.09
C ASN A 149 8.99 9.71 -4.56
N CYS A 150 8.40 8.81 -5.36
CA CYS A 150 8.63 8.77 -6.80
C CYS A 150 8.26 10.10 -7.48
N LEU A 151 7.09 10.67 -7.19
CA LEU A 151 6.69 11.96 -7.79
C LEU A 151 7.63 13.09 -7.38
N LYS A 152 8.10 13.09 -6.12
CA LYS A 152 9.09 14.05 -5.61
C LYS A 152 10.44 13.92 -6.33
N GLU A 153 10.89 12.70 -6.59
CA GLU A 153 12.16 12.41 -7.25
C GLU A 153 12.12 12.70 -8.76
N LYS A 154 11.09 12.23 -9.46
CA LYS A 154 10.97 12.39 -10.92
C LYS A 154 10.50 13.77 -11.36
N TYR A 155 9.67 14.46 -10.56
CA TYR A 155 9.06 15.74 -10.94
C TYR A 155 9.23 16.83 -9.84
N PRO A 156 10.47 17.15 -9.43
CA PRO A 156 10.73 17.98 -8.24
C PRO A 156 10.14 19.39 -8.32
N ASN A 157 10.18 20.05 -9.48
CA ASN A 157 9.65 21.41 -9.65
C ASN A 157 8.13 21.43 -9.54
N ARG A 158 7.45 20.51 -10.23
CA ARG A 158 5.98 20.40 -10.19
C ARG A 158 5.49 19.96 -8.80
N TYR A 159 6.24 19.06 -8.15
CA TYR A 159 5.97 18.66 -6.77
C TYR A 159 6.03 19.85 -5.81
N LYS A 160 7.06 20.72 -5.92
CA LYS A 160 7.18 21.96 -5.13
C LYS A 160 6.00 22.91 -5.35
N ILE A 161 5.58 23.09 -6.61
CA ILE A 161 4.42 23.94 -6.93
C ILE A 161 3.15 23.38 -6.29
N ALA A 162 2.91 22.07 -6.43
CA ALA A 162 1.71 21.42 -5.90
C ALA A 162 1.58 21.50 -4.36
N ILE A 163 2.69 21.42 -3.62
CA ILE A 163 2.69 21.56 -2.15
C ILE A 163 2.58 23.02 -1.68
N ASN A 164 3.07 23.98 -2.46
CA ASN A 164 3.08 25.41 -2.09
C ASN A 164 1.75 26.11 -2.39
N GLN A 165 0.96 25.61 -3.35
CA GLN A 165 -0.38 26.10 -3.64
C GLN A 165 -1.43 25.69 -2.59
N LYS A 166 -1.02 25.39 -1.35
CA LYS A 166 -1.93 25.06 -0.24
C LYS A 166 -2.55 26.29 0.45
N SER A 167 -2.29 27.50 -0.07
CA SER A 167 -2.90 28.76 0.38
C SER A 167 -4.35 28.88 -0.05
#